data_AF-A0A3D2MBQ2-F1
#
_entry.id   AF-A0A3D2MBQ2-F1
#
_cell.length_a   1.000
_cell.length_b   1.000
_cell.length_c   1.000
_cell.angle_alpha   90.00
_cell.angle_beta   90.00
_cell.angle_gamma   90.00
#
_symmetry.space_group_name_H-M   'P 1'
#
loop_
_entity.id
_entity.type
_entity.pdbx_description
1 polymer ?
#
loop_
_entity_poly.entity_id
_entity_poly.type
_entity_poly.pdbx_seq_one_letter_code
_entity_poly.pdbx_strand_id
1 'polypeptide(L)' 'MFNTKIKKVITIEGMMCEHCKMKVERALSELNGVSKVKVNLKNKTATIYSTKSISNDDIKNSISKLDYKVINIVEDE' A
#
# COMPACT_ATOMS: atom_id res chain seq x y z
N MET A 1 -0.37 26.28 1.00
CA MET A 1 0.15 25.03 1.59
C MET A 1 -0.43 23.89 0.77
N PHE A 2 0.40 23.23 -0.05
CA PHE A 2 -0.04 22.35 -1.12
C PHE A 2 -0.60 21.03 -0.56
N ASN A 3 -1.91 20.81 -0.72
CA ASN A 3 -2.57 19.56 -0.39
C ASN A 3 -2.37 18.56 -1.55
N THR A 4 -1.12 18.13 -1.78
CA THR A 4 -0.81 17.15 -2.83
C THR A 4 -1.19 15.75 -2.32
N LYS A 5 -2.25 15.18 -2.89
CA LYS A 5 -2.68 13.81 -2.59
C LYS A 5 -1.87 12.86 -3.47
N ILE A 6 -0.85 12.23 -2.89
CA ILE A 6 -0.01 11.25 -3.58
C ILE A 6 -0.79 9.93 -3.65
N LYS A 7 -0.85 9.34 -4.84
CA LYS A 7 -1.51 8.04 -5.07
C LYS A 7 -0.46 7.03 -5.52
N LYS A 8 -0.26 6.00 -4.69
CA LYS A 8 0.61 4.86 -5.03
C LYS A 8 -0.20 3.61 -5.24
N VAL A 9 -0.03 2.93 -6.37
CA VAL A 9 -0.61 1.63 -6.66
C VAL A 9 0.48 0.58 -6.56
N ILE A 10 0.33 -0.36 -5.64
CA ILE A 10 1.31 -1.39 -5.35
C ILE A 10 0.73 -2.73 -5.77
N THR A 11 1.44 -3.47 -6.58
CA THR A 11 1.05 -4.84 -6.94
C THR A 11 1.75 -5.80 -5.98
N ILE A 12 0.96 -6.67 -5.34
CA ILE A 12 1.44 -7.56 -4.28
C ILE A 12 1.07 -8.98 -4.67
N GLU A 13 2.06 -9.86 -4.68
CA GLU A 13 1.90 -11.27 -4.95
C GLU A 13 1.66 -12.03 -3.64
N GLY A 14 0.75 -13.00 -3.63
CA GLY A 14 0.40 -13.80 -2.45
C GLY A 14 -0.84 -13.33 -1.66
N MET A 15 -1.43 -12.17 -1.99
CA MET A 15 -2.74 -11.78 -1.44
C MET A 15 -3.87 -12.59 -2.10
N MET A 16 -4.09 -13.82 -1.61
CA MET A 16 -5.21 -14.67 -2.03
C MET A 16 -6.35 -14.74 -1.01
N CYS A 17 -6.16 -14.24 0.21
CA CYS A 17 -7.14 -14.37 1.28
C CYS A 17 -7.70 -13.02 1.75
N GLU A 18 -8.98 -12.96 2.10
CA GLU A 18 -9.62 -11.76 2.66
C GLU A 18 -8.94 -11.31 3.96
N HIS A 19 -8.48 -12.28 4.75
CA HIS A 19 -7.75 -12.02 5.98
C HIS A 19 -6.36 -11.40 5.72
N CYS A 20 -5.70 -11.80 4.64
CA CYS A 20 -4.44 -11.23 4.19
C CYS A 20 -4.62 -9.77 3.78
N LYS A 21 -5.68 -9.47 3.00
CA LYS A 21 -6.04 -8.10 2.63
C LYS A 21 -6.17 -7.20 3.86
N MET A 22 -6.93 -7.63 4.86
CA MET A 22 -7.25 -6.78 6.00
C MET A 22 -6.01 -6.44 6.82
N LYS A 23 -5.09 -7.40 6.98
CA LYS A 23 -3.78 -7.16 7.63
C LYS A 23 -2.93 -6.17 6.85
N VAL A 24 -2.81 -6.34 5.54
CA VAL A 24 -2.02 -5.43 4.67
C VAL A 24 -2.63 -4.03 4.67
N GLU A 25 -3.95 -3.93 4.53
CA GLU A 25 -4.66 -2.65 4.52
C GLU A 25 -4.44 -1.89 5.83
N ARG A 26 -4.55 -2.56 6.99
CA ARG A 26 -4.26 -1.96 8.30
C ARG A 26 -2.80 -1.52 8.42
N ALA A 27 -1.85 -2.42 8.15
CA ALA A 27 -0.42 -2.11 8.29
C ALA A 27 0.01 -0.94 7.41
N LEU A 28 -0.54 -0.85 6.19
CA LEU A 28 -0.31 0.28 5.30
C LEU A 28 -1.04 1.55 5.77
N SER A 29 -2.24 1.43 6.34
CA SER A 29 -2.99 2.58 6.86
C SER A 29 -2.37 3.16 8.13
N GLU A 30 -1.57 2.38 8.87
CA GLU A 30 -0.80 2.84 10.03
C GLU A 30 0.49 3.57 9.64
N LEU A 31 0.89 3.54 8.36
CA LEU A 31 2.06 4.28 7.90
C LEU A 31 1.85 5.80 8.02
N ASN A 32 2.85 6.48 8.56
CA ASN A 32 2.77 7.90 8.83
C ASN A 32 2.70 8.71 7.52
N GLY A 33 1.58 9.38 7.29
CA GLY A 33 1.31 10.10 6.04
C GLY A 33 0.32 9.41 5.12
N VAL A 34 -0.13 8.20 5.43
CA VAL A 34 -1.25 7.56 4.73
C VAL A 34 -2.57 8.17 5.19
N SER A 35 -3.38 8.59 4.23
CA SER A 35 -4.72 9.11 4.45
C SER A 35 -5.79 8.08 4.13
N LYS A 36 -5.56 7.20 3.16
CA LYS A 36 -6.49 6.14 2.79
C LYS A 36 -5.78 4.97 2.14
N VAL A 37 -6.23 3.75 2.38
CA VAL A 37 -5.77 2.55 1.66
C VAL A 37 -6.99 1.88 1.01
N LYS A 38 -6.79 1.34 -0.18
CA LYS A 38 -7.76 0.53 -0.91
C LYS A 38 -7.08 -0.71 -1.46
N VAL A 39 -7.42 -1.87 -0.93
CA VAL A 39 -6.90 -3.14 -1.46
C VAL A 39 -7.90 -3.79 -2.40
N ASN A 40 -7.41 -4.15 -3.58
CA ASN A 40 -8.17 -4.73 -4.69
C ASN A 40 -7.71 -6.17 -4.92
N LEU A 41 -8.37 -7.13 -4.27
CA LEU A 41 -8.07 -8.57 -4.41
C LEU A 41 -8.21 -9.06 -5.85
N LYS A 42 -9.18 -8.53 -6.60
CA LYS A 42 -9.44 -8.91 -8.00
C LYS A 42 -8.24 -8.64 -8.92
N ASN A 43 -7.55 -7.52 -8.70
CA ASN A 43 -6.37 -7.14 -9.48
C ASN A 43 -5.05 -7.46 -8.75
N LYS A 44 -5.11 -7.99 -7.52
CA LYS A 44 -3.95 -8.21 -6.64
C LYS A 44 -3.13 -6.92 -6.43
N THR A 45 -3.82 -5.78 -6.32
CA THR A 45 -3.20 -4.46 -6.14
C THR A 45 -3.71 -3.76 -4.89
N ALA A 46 -2.83 -3.02 -4.23
CA ALA A 46 -3.13 -2.14 -3.10
C ALA A 46 -2.86 -0.68 -3.50
N THR A 47 -3.89 0.15 -3.50
CA THR A 47 -3.78 1.59 -3.73
C THR A 47 -3.69 2.31 -2.39
N ILE A 48 -2.60 3.02 -2.17
CA ILE A 48 -2.37 3.89 -1.02
C ILE A 48 -2.55 5.34 -1.47
N TYR A 49 -3.27 6.10 -0.67
CA TYR A 49 -3.41 7.54 -0.78
C TYR A 49 -2.71 8.15 0.42
N SER A 50 -1.68 8.95 0.17
CA SER A 50 -0.90 9.61 1.21
C SER A 50 -0.88 11.12 0.99
N THR A 51 -0.81 11.87 2.09
CA THR A 51 -0.66 13.34 2.07
C THR A 51 0.81 13.77 2.16
N LYS A 52 1.71 12.80 2.37
CA LYS A 52 3.16 12.97 2.40
C LYS A 52 3.81 11.94 1.49
N SER A 53 5.03 12.24 1.01
CA SER A 53 5.85 11.24 0.33
C SER A 53 6.19 10.14 1.32
N ILE A 54 5.88 8.90 0.95
CA ILE A 54 6.24 7.71 1.72
C ILE A 54 7.28 6.97 0.90
N SER A 55 8.38 6.58 1.53
CA SER A 55 9.40 5.79 0.84
C SER A 55 8.86 4.42 0.45
N ASN A 56 9.26 3.98 -0.74
CA ASN A 56 8.91 2.65 -1.22
C ASN A 56 9.47 1.55 -0.29
N ASP A 57 10.58 1.83 0.39
CA ASP A 57 11.16 0.96 1.43
C ASP A 57 10.25 0.78 2.64
N ASP A 58 9.63 1.84 3.17
CA ASP A 58 8.67 1.73 4.30
C ASP A 58 7.49 0.84 3.93
N ILE A 59 6.94 1.05 2.73
CA ILE A 59 5.84 0.26 2.19
C ILE A 59 6.26 -1.21 2.06
N LYS A 60 7.42 -1.47 1.43
CA LYS A 60 7.97 -2.82 1.28
C LYS A 60 8.23 -3.47 2.62
N ASN A 61 8.77 -2.75 3.59
CA ASN A 61 9.08 -3.26 4.92
C ASN A 61 7.80 -3.67 5.66
N SER A 62 6.75 -2.83 5.62
CA SER A 62 5.44 -3.18 6.19
C SER A 62 4.82 -4.40 5.53
N ILE A 63 4.96 -4.56 4.21
CA ILE A 63 4.43 -5.71 3.46
C ILE A 63 5.28 -6.97 3.70
N SER A 64 6.61 -6.84 3.77
CA SER A 64 7.54 -7.94 4.02
C SER A 64 7.38 -8.51 5.43
N LYS A 65 7.05 -7.69 6.44
CA LYS A 65 6.69 -8.15 7.79
C LYS A 65 5.46 -9.04 7.83
N LEU A 66 4.62 -8.96 6.81
CA LEU A 66 3.43 -9.77 6.66
C LEU A 66 3.65 -10.98 5.74
N ASP A 67 4.90 -11.26 5.38
CA ASP A 67 5.31 -12.37 4.50
C ASP A 67 4.74 -12.25 3.06
N TYR A 68 4.54 -11.01 2.57
CA TYR A 68 4.10 -10.75 1.20
C TYR A 68 5.21 -10.12 0.36
N LYS A 69 5.11 -10.31 -0.96
CA LYS A 69 6.10 -9.79 -1.91
C LYS A 69 5.50 -8.69 -2.77
N VAL A 70 6.11 -7.50 -2.73
CA VAL A 70 5.78 -6.40 -3.64
C VAL A 70 6.46 -6.63 -4.98
N ILE A 71 5.67 -6.77 -6.04
CA ILE A 71 6.14 -6.99 -7.41
C ILE A 71 6.16 -5.72 -8.25
N ASN A 72 5.29 -4.75 -7.94
CA ASN A 72 5.25 -3.49 -8.68
C ASN A 72 4.84 -2.33 -7.77
N ILE A 73 5.37 -1.13 -8.03
CA ILE A 73 4.98 0.11 -7.36
C ILE A 73 4.85 1.18 -8.45
N VAL A 74 3.64 1.67 -8.64
CA VAL A 74 3.31 2.76 -9.56
C VAL A 74 2.96 3.98 -8.72
N GLU A 75 3.66 5.08 -8.94
CA GLU A 75 3.38 6.38 -8.33
C GLU A 75 2.73 7.25 -9.40
N ASP A 76 1.45 7.59 -9.20
CA ASP A 76 0.73 8.57 -10.01
C ASP A 76 1.00 9.94 -9.35
N GLU A 77 1.82 10.77 -10.01
CA GLU A 77 2.10 12.17 -9.63
C GLU A 77 0.92 13.10 -10.01
#